data_AF-A0A093ZGD0-F1
#
_entry.id   AF-A0A093ZGD0-F1
#
_cell.length_a   1.000
_cell.length_b   1.000
_cell.length_c   1.000
_cell.angle_alpha   90.00
_cell.angle_beta   90.00
_cell.angle_gamma   90.00
#
_symmetry.space_group_name_H-M   'P 1'
#
loop_
_entity.id
_entity.type
_entity.pdbx_description
1 polymer ?
#
loop_
_entity_poly.entity_id
_entity_poly.type
_entity_poly.pdbx_seq_one_letter_code
_entity_poly.pdbx_strand_id
1 'polypeptide(L)'
;LKADAEWYLYKQIFPPVERLCANISGTDSMRLADCLGLDVRKYSINNSVSSGGTEAEIHPLESQIEDEVRFKDAARLQLSCRVCKGTFGFEGLLGSLESCSPNGITCRCGATLRNLAVVAQLEHQIRQETAKYYEGWLVCDDQACGARTRQMSVYGHRCLGPRGLGQGCLGRMGYEYSEKAMYNQLLYFSSLFDVEKAKEKCAENDRDQVKALGEHNRARFDTLKGVVERYLDKCGRQWVAMDSLFGKLGYGL
;
A
#
# COMPACT_ATOMS: atom_id res chain seq x y z
N LEU A 1 -31.22 23.84 18.37
CA LEU A 1 -30.15 22.91 17.99
C LEU A 1 -30.29 21.64 18.82
N LYS A 2 -30.29 20.45 18.20
CA LYS A 2 -30.22 19.17 18.93
C LYS A 2 -28.77 18.72 18.95
N ALA A 3 -28.30 18.21 20.09
CA ALA A 3 -26.96 17.64 20.19
C ALA A 3 -26.88 16.37 19.32
N ASP A 4 -25.80 16.26 18.54
CA ASP A 4 -25.54 15.09 17.70
C ASP A 4 -24.89 14.00 18.55
N ALA A 5 -25.69 13.01 18.95
CA ALA A 5 -25.25 11.90 19.78
C ALA A 5 -24.16 11.05 19.11
N GLU A 6 -24.19 10.91 17.78
CA GLU A 6 -23.19 10.14 17.04
C GLU A 6 -21.82 10.82 17.11
N TRP A 7 -21.78 12.15 17.01
CA TRP A 7 -20.55 12.91 17.13
C TRP A 7 -19.88 12.74 18.50
N TYR A 8 -20.65 12.75 19.58
CA TYR A 8 -20.11 12.58 20.95
C TYR A 8 -19.64 11.15 21.21
N LEU A 9 -20.41 10.15 20.78
CA LEU A 9 -20.00 8.75 20.85
C LEU A 9 -18.68 8.57 20.10
N TYR A 10 -18.56 9.14 18.91
CA TYR A 10 -17.38 9.02 18.06
C TYR A 10 -16.15 9.79 18.57
N LYS A 11 -16.31 11.05 18.96
CA LYS A 11 -15.15 11.92 19.29
C LYS A 11 -14.73 11.89 20.75
N GLN A 12 -15.63 11.54 21.68
CA GLN A 12 -15.36 11.67 23.11
C GLN A 12 -15.38 10.33 23.85
N ILE A 13 -16.30 9.43 23.51
CA ILE A 13 -16.48 8.15 24.24
C ILE A 13 -15.64 7.04 23.63
N PHE A 14 -15.60 6.96 22.30
CA PHE A 14 -14.91 5.89 21.58
C PHE A 14 -13.38 5.88 21.81
N PRO A 15 -12.63 7.01 21.68
CA PRO A 15 -11.17 6.98 21.79
C PRO A 15 -10.65 6.55 23.17
N PRO A 16 -11.24 6.96 24.32
CA PRO A 16 -10.84 6.44 25.63
C PRO A 16 -11.13 4.94 25.81
N VAL A 17 -12.27 4.45 25.32
CA VAL A 17 -12.67 3.04 25.46
C VAL A 17 -11.74 2.16 24.63
N GLU A 18 -11.45 2.53 23.39
CA GLU A 18 -10.50 1.80 22.55
C GLU A 18 -9.11 1.76 23.18
N ARG A 19 -8.62 2.89 23.70
CA ARG A 19 -7.29 2.93 24.35
C ARG A 19 -7.20 2.02 25.59
N LEU A 20 -8.27 1.91 26.36
CA LEU A 20 -8.33 1.01 27.53
C LEU A 20 -8.41 -0.46 27.12
N CYS A 21 -9.14 -0.75 26.04
CA CYS A 21 -9.39 -2.11 25.58
C CYS A 21 -8.36 -2.63 24.57
N ALA A 22 -7.47 -1.76 24.04
CA ALA A 22 -6.47 -2.11 23.03
C ALA A 22 -5.53 -3.23 23.45
N ASN A 23 -5.25 -3.38 24.75
CA ASN A 23 -4.34 -4.38 25.29
C ASN A 23 -5.07 -5.61 25.87
N ILE A 24 -6.39 -5.71 25.70
CA ILE A 24 -7.17 -6.84 26.20
C ILE A 24 -7.33 -7.85 25.05
N SER A 25 -6.82 -9.06 25.24
CA SER A 25 -6.89 -10.14 24.26
C SER A 25 -8.34 -10.55 23.97
N GLY A 26 -8.70 -10.60 22.69
CA GLY A 26 -10.05 -10.94 22.21
C GLY A 26 -10.98 -9.74 21.96
N THR A 27 -10.53 -8.52 22.28
CA THR A 27 -11.23 -7.28 21.96
C THR A 27 -10.72 -6.71 20.64
N ASP A 28 -11.63 -6.42 19.73
CA ASP A 28 -11.31 -5.74 18.48
C ASP A 28 -12.06 -4.41 18.42
N SER A 29 -11.36 -3.43 17.90
CA SER A 29 -11.82 -2.10 17.50
C SER A 29 -13.21 -2.09 16.83
N MET A 30 -13.48 -3.05 15.95
CA MET A 30 -14.79 -3.23 15.30
C MET A 30 -15.88 -3.70 16.25
N ARG A 31 -15.57 -4.60 17.18
CA ARG A 31 -16.52 -5.06 18.21
C ARG A 31 -16.87 -3.93 19.18
N LEU A 32 -15.88 -3.11 19.54
CA LEU A 32 -16.11 -1.94 20.39
C LEU A 32 -17.02 -0.92 19.69
N ALA A 33 -16.84 -0.72 18.38
CA ALA A 33 -17.70 0.18 17.58
C ALA A 33 -19.15 -0.35 17.51
N ASP A 34 -19.32 -1.65 17.33
CA ASP A 34 -20.63 -2.31 17.30
C ASP A 34 -21.34 -2.23 18.66
N CYS A 35 -20.60 -2.43 19.77
CA CYS A 35 -21.13 -2.25 21.13
C CYS A 35 -21.55 -0.81 21.44
N LEU A 36 -20.96 0.18 20.76
CA LEU A 36 -21.31 1.60 20.90
C LEU A 36 -22.39 2.05 19.90
N GLY A 37 -22.90 1.13 19.06
CA GLY A 37 -23.92 1.43 18.05
C GLY A 37 -23.41 2.28 16.89
N LEU A 38 -22.09 2.30 16.65
CA LEU A 38 -21.46 3.05 15.57
C LEU A 38 -21.39 2.19 14.30
N ASP A 39 -21.56 2.81 13.14
CA ASP A 39 -21.58 2.12 11.84
C ASP A 39 -20.20 1.55 11.47
N VAL A 40 -20.05 0.23 11.61
CA VAL A 40 -18.81 -0.54 11.45
C VAL A 40 -18.18 -0.37 10.05
N ARG A 41 -18.98 -0.07 9.02
CA ARG A 41 -18.48 0.12 7.65
C ARG A 41 -17.70 1.41 7.46
N LYS A 42 -18.03 2.47 8.20
CA LYS A 42 -17.25 3.73 8.22
C LYS A 42 -15.95 3.56 9.01
N TYR A 43 -15.89 2.56 9.90
CA TYR A 43 -14.80 2.32 10.84
C TYR A 43 -13.63 1.53 10.22
N SER A 44 -13.90 0.54 9.38
CA SER A 44 -12.89 -0.32 8.73
C SER A 44 -11.85 0.45 7.90
N ILE A 45 -12.22 1.60 7.33
CA ILE A 45 -11.37 2.39 6.42
C ILE A 45 -10.33 3.23 7.18
N ASN A 46 -10.58 3.60 8.45
CA ASN A 46 -9.68 4.47 9.22
C ASN A 46 -8.70 3.71 10.13
N ASN A 47 -8.97 2.45 10.48
CA ASN A 47 -8.15 1.72 11.47
C ASN A 47 -7.00 0.89 10.85
N SER A 48 -6.89 0.79 9.52
CA SER A 48 -5.83 0.01 8.87
C SER A 48 -4.44 0.66 8.97
N VAL A 49 -4.33 1.88 9.51
CA VAL A 49 -3.07 2.64 9.62
C VAL A 49 -2.53 2.65 11.07
N SER A 50 -3.27 2.14 12.05
CA SER A 50 -3.01 2.36 13.49
C SER A 50 -2.77 1.11 14.35
N SER A 51 -2.56 -0.08 13.79
CA SER A 51 -2.13 -1.23 14.60
C SER A 51 -0.63 -1.21 14.85
N GLY A 52 -0.22 -0.41 15.84
CA GLY A 52 1.09 -0.42 16.48
C GLY A 52 1.14 -1.29 17.75
N GLY A 53 0.35 -2.37 17.80
CA GLY A 53 0.36 -3.33 18.89
C GLY A 53 1.48 -4.37 18.72
N THR A 54 2.71 -4.03 19.10
CA THR A 54 3.79 -5.01 19.25
C THR A 54 3.60 -5.80 20.54
N GLU A 55 2.75 -6.80 20.51
CA GLU A 55 2.85 -7.97 21.38
C GLU A 55 3.46 -9.13 20.59
N ALA A 56 4.20 -9.98 21.28
CA ALA A 56 5.14 -10.98 20.77
C ALA A 56 4.52 -12.10 19.90
N GLU A 57 3.94 -11.75 18.75
CA GLU A 57 3.72 -12.68 17.65
C GLU A 57 4.98 -12.71 16.79
N ILE A 58 5.48 -13.93 16.53
CA ILE A 58 6.48 -14.15 15.50
C ILE A 58 5.81 -13.74 14.19
N HIS A 59 5.94 -12.48 13.80
CA HIS A 59 5.44 -12.02 12.52
C HIS A 59 6.09 -12.90 11.46
N PRO A 60 5.31 -13.57 10.60
CA PRO A 60 5.88 -14.31 9.49
C PRO A 60 6.83 -13.37 8.73
N LEU A 61 7.99 -13.90 8.34
CA LEU A 61 8.96 -13.14 7.57
C LEU A 61 8.23 -12.46 6.41
N GLU A 62 8.60 -11.23 6.03
CA GLU A 62 7.89 -10.52 4.96
C GLU A 62 7.86 -11.28 3.62
N SER A 63 8.72 -12.28 3.46
CA SER A 63 8.75 -13.24 2.34
C SER A 63 7.61 -14.28 2.37
N GLN A 64 7.00 -14.52 3.53
CA GLN A 64 5.93 -15.50 3.74
C GLN A 64 4.53 -14.88 3.67
N ILE A 65 4.44 -13.56 3.55
CA ILE A 65 3.16 -12.86 3.39
C ILE A 65 2.66 -13.06 1.95
N GLU A 66 1.43 -13.54 1.80
CA GLU A 66 0.80 -13.70 0.49
C GLU A 66 0.65 -12.36 -0.24
N ASP A 67 0.80 -12.39 -1.57
CA ASP A 67 0.73 -11.19 -2.40
C ASP A 67 -0.60 -10.44 -2.25
N GLU A 68 -1.71 -11.16 -2.06
CA GLU A 68 -3.05 -10.55 -1.89
C GLU A 68 -3.11 -9.67 -0.65
N VAL A 69 -2.54 -10.14 0.46
CA VAL A 69 -2.47 -9.38 1.72
C VAL A 69 -1.44 -8.26 1.59
N ARG A 70 -0.29 -8.55 0.99
CA ARG A 70 0.80 -7.58 0.83
C ARG A 70 0.41 -6.36 -0.01
N PHE A 71 -0.35 -6.58 -1.07
CA PHE A 71 -0.72 -5.55 -2.04
C PHE A 71 -2.16 -5.05 -1.86
N LYS A 72 -2.82 -5.37 -0.74
CA LYS A 72 -4.19 -4.94 -0.42
C LYS A 72 -4.35 -3.42 -0.54
N ASP A 73 -3.43 -2.67 0.06
CA ASP A 73 -3.48 -1.21 0.11
C ASP A 73 -2.73 -0.54 -1.04
N ALA A 74 -2.21 -1.32 -2.00
CA ALA A 74 -1.51 -0.80 -3.17
C ALA A 74 -2.50 -0.20 -4.18
N ALA A 75 -2.15 0.95 -4.74
CA ALA A 75 -2.87 1.59 -5.82
C ALA A 75 -2.82 0.73 -7.09
N ARG A 76 -3.99 0.40 -7.63
CA ARG A 76 -4.15 -0.44 -8.83
C ARG A 76 -3.72 0.31 -10.08
N LEU A 77 -3.01 -0.37 -10.98
CA LEU A 77 -2.55 0.24 -12.23
C LEU A 77 -3.74 0.59 -13.13
N GLN A 78 -3.93 1.86 -13.41
CA GLN A 78 -4.96 2.35 -14.32
C GLN A 78 -4.36 2.72 -15.68
N LEU A 79 -4.91 2.19 -16.76
CA LEU A 79 -4.49 2.50 -18.13
C LEU A 79 -5.61 3.23 -18.87
N SER A 80 -5.22 4.24 -19.64
CA SER A 80 -6.08 5.02 -20.52
C SER A 80 -5.84 4.66 -21.98
N CYS A 81 -6.93 4.46 -22.72
CA CYS A 81 -6.88 4.22 -24.15
C CYS A 81 -6.89 5.54 -24.93
N ARG A 82 -5.96 5.73 -25.85
CA ARG A 82 -5.91 6.96 -26.69
C ARG A 82 -7.01 7.03 -27.76
N VAL A 83 -7.64 5.90 -28.08
CA VAL A 83 -8.69 5.82 -29.11
C VAL A 83 -10.05 6.16 -28.51
N CYS A 84 -10.51 5.41 -27.51
CA CYS A 84 -11.83 5.62 -26.89
C CYS A 84 -11.79 6.55 -25.66
N LYS A 85 -10.61 6.97 -25.19
CA LYS A 85 -10.40 7.75 -23.96
C LYS A 85 -10.88 7.08 -22.67
N GLY A 86 -11.33 5.83 -22.73
CA GLY A 86 -11.72 5.05 -21.56
C GLY A 86 -10.52 4.67 -20.71
N THR A 87 -10.72 4.65 -19.39
CA THR A 87 -9.77 4.16 -18.39
C THR A 87 -10.19 2.78 -17.91
N PHE A 88 -9.22 1.88 -17.70
CA PHE A 88 -9.45 0.54 -17.16
C PHE A 88 -8.28 0.10 -16.29
N GLY A 89 -8.57 -0.72 -15.28
CA GLY A 89 -7.56 -1.32 -14.41
C GLY A 89 -6.87 -2.50 -15.08
N PHE A 90 -5.57 -2.66 -14.84
CA PHE A 90 -4.79 -3.83 -15.25
C PHE A 90 -4.18 -4.51 -14.02
N GLU A 91 -4.59 -5.76 -13.76
CA GLU A 91 -4.17 -6.54 -12.60
C GLU A 91 -3.22 -7.69 -12.98
N GLY A 92 -2.47 -7.51 -14.06
CA GLY A 92 -1.52 -8.50 -14.57
C GLY A 92 -2.20 -9.52 -15.48
N LEU A 93 -1.41 -10.50 -15.93
CA LEU A 93 -1.90 -11.56 -16.81
C LEU A 93 -3.06 -12.35 -16.18
N LEU A 94 -2.95 -12.73 -14.91
CA LEU A 94 -3.96 -13.55 -14.23
C LEU A 94 -5.27 -12.77 -13.95
N GLY A 95 -5.17 -11.51 -13.54
CA GLY A 95 -6.34 -10.68 -13.24
C GLY A 95 -6.96 -9.99 -14.45
N SER A 96 -6.32 -10.04 -15.62
CA SER A 96 -6.75 -9.28 -16.81
C SER A 96 -6.48 -10.02 -18.13
N LEU A 97 -6.75 -11.33 -18.17
CA LEU A 97 -6.67 -12.18 -19.37
C LEU A 97 -7.46 -11.61 -20.54
N GLU A 98 -8.68 -11.10 -20.30
CA GLU A 98 -9.54 -10.48 -21.34
C GLU A 98 -8.94 -9.21 -21.95
N SER A 99 -8.06 -8.53 -21.20
CA SER A 99 -7.39 -7.30 -21.64
C SER A 99 -5.98 -7.57 -22.18
N CYS A 100 -5.64 -8.83 -22.46
CA CYS A 100 -4.36 -9.22 -23.05
C CYS A 100 -4.57 -9.97 -24.37
N SER A 101 -3.91 -9.49 -25.42
CA SER A 101 -3.79 -10.17 -26.70
C SER A 101 -2.32 -10.56 -26.98
N PRO A 102 -2.04 -11.42 -27.97
CA PRO A 102 -0.66 -11.70 -28.40
C PRO A 102 0.10 -10.44 -28.86
N ASN A 103 -0.63 -9.36 -29.21
CA ASN A 103 -0.08 -8.08 -29.66
C ASN A 103 0.08 -7.05 -28.53
N GLY A 104 -0.26 -7.40 -27.28
CA GLY A 104 -0.15 -6.54 -26.11
C GLY A 104 -1.48 -6.33 -25.40
N ILE A 105 -1.48 -5.37 -24.48
CA ILE A 105 -2.66 -5.01 -23.68
C ILE A 105 -3.73 -4.39 -24.60
N THR A 106 -4.93 -4.93 -24.56
CA THR A 106 -6.10 -4.49 -25.33
C THR A 106 -7.10 -3.75 -24.48
N CYS A 107 -7.63 -2.66 -25.01
CA CYS A 107 -8.77 -1.98 -24.42
C CYS A 107 -10.07 -2.68 -24.82
N ARG A 108 -11.15 -2.50 -24.05
CA ARG A 108 -12.52 -2.97 -24.37
C ARG A 108 -13.05 -2.48 -25.72
N CYS A 109 -12.48 -1.41 -26.28
CA CYS A 109 -12.82 -0.95 -27.64
C CYS A 109 -12.12 -1.73 -28.76
N GLY A 110 -11.32 -2.75 -28.45
CA GLY A 110 -10.55 -3.56 -29.41
C GLY A 110 -9.19 -2.96 -29.80
N ALA A 111 -8.88 -1.73 -29.40
CA ALA A 111 -7.58 -1.13 -29.68
C ALA A 111 -6.47 -1.71 -28.78
N THR A 112 -5.34 -2.08 -29.38
CA THR A 112 -4.11 -2.48 -28.67
C THR A 112 -3.32 -1.25 -28.23
N LEU A 113 -2.92 -1.21 -26.97
CA LEU A 113 -2.09 -0.14 -26.44
C LEU A 113 -0.64 -0.34 -26.91
N ARG A 114 -0.05 0.71 -27.48
CA ARG A 114 1.39 0.71 -27.80
C ARG A 114 2.19 0.58 -26.51
N ASN A 115 3.24 -0.25 -26.50
CA ASN A 115 4.05 -0.48 -25.31
C ASN A 115 4.58 0.83 -24.70
N LEU A 116 5.05 1.76 -25.55
CA LEU A 116 5.51 3.10 -25.11
C LEU A 116 4.42 3.90 -24.36
N ALA A 117 3.15 3.76 -24.77
CA ALA A 117 2.04 4.43 -24.10
C ALA A 117 1.75 3.80 -22.74
N VAL A 118 1.96 2.50 -22.58
CA VAL A 118 1.84 1.81 -21.28
C VAL A 118 3.01 2.22 -20.38
N VAL A 119 4.25 2.21 -20.90
CA VAL A 119 5.45 2.66 -20.17
C VAL A 119 5.27 4.08 -19.63
N ALA A 120 4.84 5.03 -20.47
CA ALA A 120 4.66 6.42 -20.04
C ALA A 120 3.58 6.56 -18.94
N GLN A 121 2.51 5.76 -19.00
CA GLN A 121 1.44 5.78 -18.00
C GLN A 121 1.84 5.10 -16.69
N LEU A 122 2.60 4.02 -16.78
CA LEU A 122 3.21 3.36 -15.62
C LEU A 122 4.19 4.31 -14.92
N GLU A 123 5.09 4.93 -15.67
CA GLU A 123 6.05 5.89 -15.12
C GLU A 123 5.35 7.10 -14.49
N HIS A 124 4.28 7.60 -15.11
CA HIS A 124 3.46 8.66 -14.53
C HIS A 124 2.87 8.27 -13.17
N GLN A 125 2.29 7.07 -13.05
CA GLN A 125 1.72 6.58 -11.79
C GLN A 125 2.78 6.31 -10.73
N ILE A 126 3.94 5.76 -11.11
CA ILE A 126 5.08 5.63 -10.18
C ILE A 126 5.49 7.00 -9.63
N ARG A 127 5.57 8.02 -10.49
CA ARG A 127 5.90 9.40 -10.07
C ARG A 127 4.81 10.01 -9.19
N GLN A 128 3.53 9.70 -9.40
CA GLN A 128 2.45 10.14 -8.51
C GLN A 128 2.59 9.55 -7.10
N GLU A 129 2.80 8.24 -6.99
CA GLU A 129 3.02 7.58 -5.69
C GLU A 129 4.32 8.05 -5.02
N THR A 130 5.38 8.28 -5.81
CA THR A 130 6.63 8.87 -5.32
C THR A 130 6.40 10.29 -4.79
N ALA A 131 5.62 11.11 -5.50
CA ALA A 131 5.28 12.45 -5.05
C ALA A 131 4.50 12.41 -3.74
N LYS A 132 3.50 11.51 -3.63
CA LYS A 132 2.72 11.28 -2.41
C LYS A 132 3.58 10.89 -1.22
N TYR A 133 4.61 10.06 -1.43
CA TYR A 133 5.61 9.75 -0.41
C TYR A 133 6.40 11.00 0.04
N TYR A 134 6.91 11.77 -0.92
CA TYR A 134 7.70 12.97 -0.61
C TYR A 134 6.87 14.18 -0.16
N GLU A 135 5.53 14.13 -0.23
CA GLU A 135 4.69 15.13 0.42
C GLU A 135 4.93 15.16 1.94
N GLY A 136 5.32 14.02 2.53
CA GLY A 136 5.76 13.94 3.93
C GLY A 136 4.65 14.21 4.93
N TRP A 137 3.42 13.78 4.64
CA TRP A 137 2.31 13.91 5.56
C TRP A 137 2.53 13.04 6.80
N LEU A 138 2.38 13.66 7.97
CA LEU A 138 2.48 13.06 9.28
C LEU A 138 1.11 13.04 9.93
N VAL A 139 0.76 11.93 10.57
CA VAL A 139 -0.47 11.74 11.32
C VAL A 139 -0.12 11.32 12.75
N CYS A 140 -0.82 11.92 13.72
CA CYS A 140 -0.72 11.54 15.13
C CYS A 140 -1.48 10.23 15.39
N ASP A 141 -0.87 9.30 16.11
CA ASP A 141 -1.48 8.04 16.56
C ASP A 141 -2.68 8.24 17.52
N ASP A 142 -2.63 9.27 18.36
CA ASP A 142 -3.70 9.58 19.30
C ASP A 142 -4.95 10.08 18.55
N GLN A 143 -5.98 9.24 18.51
CA GLN A 143 -7.26 9.53 17.87
C GLN A 143 -7.97 10.78 18.42
N ALA A 144 -7.74 11.12 19.68
CA ALA A 144 -8.27 12.36 20.27
C ALA A 144 -7.60 13.60 19.66
N CYS A 145 -6.34 13.48 19.22
CA CYS A 145 -5.63 14.54 18.52
C CYS A 145 -5.91 14.51 17.02
N GLY A 146 -5.70 13.37 16.35
CA GLY A 146 -5.91 13.18 14.91
C GLY A 146 -5.21 14.22 14.03
N ALA A 147 -4.13 14.84 14.51
CA ALA A 147 -3.46 15.93 13.81
C ALA A 147 -2.77 15.39 12.55
N ARG A 148 -3.09 15.99 11.39
CA ARG A 148 -2.47 15.71 10.09
C ARG A 148 -1.69 16.95 9.65
N THR A 149 -0.36 16.85 9.60
CA THR A 149 0.53 17.99 9.29
C THR A 149 1.73 17.56 8.47
N ARG A 150 2.37 18.51 7.78
CA ARG A 150 3.66 18.31 7.10
C ARG A 150 4.84 18.87 7.92
N GLN A 151 4.54 19.53 9.04
CA GLN A 151 5.56 20.05 9.93
C GLN A 151 6.03 18.97 10.91
N MET A 152 7.33 18.73 10.92
CA MET A 152 7.96 17.77 11.83
C MET A 152 8.53 18.51 13.04
N SER A 153 8.30 17.98 14.24
CA SER A 153 8.97 18.44 15.46
C SER A 153 10.47 18.15 15.37
N VAL A 154 11.31 18.96 16.03
CA VAL A 154 12.75 18.67 16.19
C VAL A 154 12.97 17.29 16.84
N TYR A 155 12.09 16.94 17.78
CA TYR A 155 11.96 15.58 18.29
C TYR A 155 11.02 14.82 17.34
N GLY A 156 11.54 14.30 16.22
CA GLY A 156 10.77 13.87 15.03
C GLY A 156 9.48 13.07 15.27
N HIS A 157 9.44 12.23 16.30
CA HIS A 157 8.26 11.43 16.65
C HIS A 157 7.23 12.15 17.52
N ARG A 158 7.50 13.33 18.07
CA ARG A 158 6.61 14.03 19.00
C ARG A 158 5.54 14.82 18.26
N CYS A 159 4.28 14.62 18.62
CA CYS A 159 3.16 15.42 18.10
C CYS A 159 3.27 16.90 18.48
N LEU A 160 2.94 17.78 17.53
CA LEU A 160 2.83 19.23 17.74
C LEU A 160 1.54 19.64 18.48
N GLY A 161 0.63 18.69 18.72
CA GLY A 161 -0.67 18.91 19.31
C GLY A 161 -1.65 19.64 18.36
N PRO A 162 -2.93 19.74 18.74
CA PRO A 162 -3.98 20.31 17.87
C PRO A 162 -3.79 21.80 17.56
N ARG A 163 -3.00 22.52 18.38
CA ARG A 163 -2.67 23.94 18.18
C ARG A 163 -1.27 24.18 17.59
N GLY A 164 -0.51 23.12 17.30
CA GLY A 164 0.83 23.24 16.71
C GLY A 164 1.93 23.73 17.67
N LEU A 165 1.67 23.80 18.98
CA LEU A 165 2.59 24.35 19.99
C LEU A 165 3.47 23.30 20.69
N GLY A 166 3.35 22.02 20.33
CA GLY A 166 4.07 20.92 20.99
C GLY A 166 3.55 20.58 22.40
N GLN A 167 2.35 21.05 22.75
CA GLN A 167 1.72 20.88 24.06
C GLN A 167 0.32 20.27 23.90
N GLY A 168 -0.12 19.50 24.91
CA GLY A 168 -1.48 18.96 24.98
C GLY A 168 -1.71 17.62 24.26
N CYS A 169 -0.70 17.05 23.60
CA CYS A 169 -0.73 15.70 23.07
C CYS A 169 0.62 15.01 23.30
N LEU A 170 0.57 13.76 23.77
CA LEU A 170 1.73 12.89 23.98
C LEU A 170 1.84 11.79 22.91
N GLY A 171 0.99 11.87 21.88
CA GLY A 171 0.97 10.94 20.76
C GLY A 171 2.24 11.01 19.92
N ARG A 172 2.52 9.92 19.23
CA ARG A 172 3.61 9.79 18.26
C ARG A 172 3.12 10.16 16.85
N MET A 173 3.95 10.90 16.14
CA MET A 173 3.75 11.17 14.71
C MET A 173 4.36 10.04 13.89
N GLY A 174 3.58 9.51 12.95
CA GLY A 174 4.03 8.60 11.90
C GLY A 174 3.75 9.16 10.52
N TYR A 175 4.51 8.73 9.52
CA TYR A 175 4.20 9.07 8.12
C TYR A 175 2.89 8.39 7.69
N GLU A 176 1.97 9.17 7.13
CA GLU A 176 0.71 8.67 6.56
C GLU A 176 0.99 7.67 5.43
N TYR A 177 1.95 8.00 4.57
CA TYR A 177 2.43 7.10 3.54
C TYR A 177 3.85 6.64 3.88
N SER A 178 3.94 5.41 4.38
CA SER A 178 5.20 4.86 4.89
C SER A 178 6.14 4.41 3.77
N GLU A 179 7.42 4.32 4.11
CA GLU A 179 8.47 3.75 3.25
C GLU A 179 8.12 2.32 2.79
N LYS A 180 7.49 1.54 3.69
CA LYS A 180 6.99 0.19 3.41
C LYS A 180 5.85 0.21 2.39
N ALA A 181 4.91 1.14 2.52
CA ALA A 181 3.82 1.28 1.56
C ALA A 181 4.34 1.61 0.15
N MET A 182 5.28 2.56 0.04
CA MET A 182 5.92 2.91 -1.22
C MET A 182 6.67 1.71 -1.85
N TYR A 183 7.44 0.98 -1.03
CA TYR A 183 8.15 -0.21 -1.51
C TYR A 183 7.19 -1.31 -1.99
N ASN A 184 6.12 -1.58 -1.23
CA ASN A 184 5.09 -2.54 -1.62
C ASN A 184 4.34 -2.10 -2.89
N GLN A 185 4.15 -0.80 -3.11
CA GLN A 185 3.57 -0.26 -4.34
C GLN A 185 4.42 -0.56 -5.57
N LEU A 186 5.75 -0.36 -5.47
CA LEU A 186 6.66 -0.68 -6.56
C LEU A 186 6.73 -2.18 -6.83
N LEU A 187 6.75 -3.00 -5.77
CA LEU A 187 6.71 -4.46 -5.92
C LEU A 187 5.39 -4.93 -6.54
N TYR A 188 4.26 -4.32 -6.19
CA TYR A 188 2.99 -4.57 -6.83
C TYR A 188 3.09 -4.31 -8.33
N PHE A 189 3.56 -3.12 -8.75
CA PHE A 189 3.74 -2.81 -10.16
C PHE A 189 4.68 -3.75 -10.89
N SER A 190 5.79 -4.18 -10.26
CA SER A 190 6.70 -5.18 -10.83
C SER A 190 6.01 -6.54 -11.03
N SER A 191 5.21 -6.96 -10.04
CA SER A 191 4.50 -8.24 -10.06
C SER A 191 3.45 -8.35 -11.16
N LEU A 192 2.86 -7.24 -11.62
CA LEU A 192 1.90 -7.22 -12.72
C LEU A 192 2.49 -7.70 -14.05
N PHE A 193 3.80 -7.54 -14.21
CA PHE A 193 4.53 -7.85 -15.44
C PHE A 193 5.43 -9.08 -15.31
N ASP A 194 5.36 -9.79 -14.19
CA ASP A 194 6.16 -10.99 -13.97
C ASP A 194 5.51 -12.22 -14.61
N VAL A 195 6.01 -12.57 -15.80
CA VAL A 195 5.50 -13.69 -16.60
C VAL A 195 5.75 -15.04 -15.93
N GLU A 196 6.90 -15.21 -15.27
CA GLU A 196 7.24 -16.49 -14.64
C GLU A 196 6.35 -16.73 -13.42
N LYS A 197 6.18 -15.69 -12.59
CA LYS A 197 5.25 -15.74 -11.44
C LYS A 197 3.82 -16.01 -11.88
N ALA A 198 3.39 -15.45 -13.01
CA ALA A 198 2.05 -15.69 -13.57
C ALA A 198 1.87 -17.15 -14.06
N LYS A 199 2.90 -17.75 -14.67
CA LYS A 199 2.86 -19.15 -15.12
C LYS A 199 2.83 -20.13 -13.95
N GLU A 200 3.52 -19.84 -12.86
CA GLU A 200 3.54 -20.70 -11.66
C GLU A 200 2.19 -20.67 -10.94
N LYS A 201 1.55 -19.51 -10.86
CA LYS A 201 0.29 -19.30 -10.11
C LYS A 201 -0.99 -19.55 -10.91
N CYS A 202 -0.90 -19.86 -12.21
CA CYS A 202 -2.08 -20.03 -13.05
C CYS A 202 -2.90 -21.28 -12.66
N ALA A 203 -4.23 -21.14 -12.70
CA ALA A 203 -5.16 -22.26 -12.58
C ALA A 203 -5.03 -23.20 -13.80
N GLU A 204 -5.37 -24.47 -13.63
CA GLU A 204 -5.17 -25.50 -14.65
C GLU A 204 -5.94 -25.21 -15.96
N ASN A 205 -7.11 -24.59 -15.85
CA ASN A 205 -7.98 -24.26 -16.98
C ASN A 205 -7.41 -23.18 -17.90
N ASP A 206 -6.69 -22.19 -17.36
CA ASP A 206 -6.16 -21.04 -18.12
C ASP A 206 -4.66 -21.18 -18.43
N ARG A 207 -4.03 -22.28 -18.01
CA ARG A 207 -2.58 -22.49 -18.05
C ARG A 207 -1.99 -22.35 -19.44
N ASP A 208 -2.63 -22.91 -20.46
CA ASP A 208 -2.12 -22.85 -21.83
C ASP A 208 -2.26 -21.45 -22.43
N GLN A 209 -3.36 -20.75 -22.13
CA GLN A 209 -3.58 -19.37 -22.58
C GLN A 209 -2.59 -18.41 -21.91
N VAL A 210 -2.37 -18.53 -20.60
CA VAL A 210 -1.41 -17.71 -19.84
C VAL A 210 0.02 -17.95 -20.34
N LYS A 211 0.41 -19.21 -20.61
CA LYS A 211 1.72 -19.53 -21.19
C LYS A 211 1.90 -18.89 -22.56
N ALA A 212 0.92 -19.04 -23.45
CA ALA A 212 0.98 -18.47 -24.79
C ALA A 212 1.05 -16.93 -24.76
N LEU A 213 0.15 -16.28 -24.02
CA LEU A 213 0.12 -14.82 -23.91
C LEU A 213 1.35 -14.26 -23.19
N GLY A 214 1.85 -14.98 -22.18
CA GLY A 214 3.07 -14.65 -21.46
C GLY A 214 4.29 -14.64 -22.37
N GLU A 215 4.46 -15.67 -23.20
CA GLU A 215 5.58 -15.74 -24.15
C GLU A 215 5.48 -14.70 -25.27
N HIS A 216 4.29 -14.52 -25.85
CA HIS A 216 4.09 -13.50 -26.90
C HIS A 216 4.35 -12.07 -26.42
N ASN A 217 4.10 -11.80 -25.14
CA ASN A 217 4.28 -10.48 -24.54
C ASN A 217 5.56 -10.34 -23.70
N ARG A 218 6.41 -11.37 -23.63
CA ARG A 218 7.59 -11.41 -22.75
C ARG A 218 8.45 -10.17 -22.87
N ALA A 219 8.88 -9.83 -24.08
CA ALA A 219 9.69 -8.63 -24.32
C ALA A 219 8.99 -7.31 -23.93
N ARG A 220 7.66 -7.24 -24.07
CA ARG A 220 6.88 -6.04 -23.70
C ARG A 220 6.80 -5.89 -22.19
N PHE A 221 6.52 -6.99 -21.49
CA PHE A 221 6.44 -7.03 -20.03
C PHE A 221 7.81 -6.87 -19.38
N ASP A 222 8.88 -7.46 -19.93
CA ASP A 222 10.25 -7.25 -19.47
C ASP A 222 10.66 -5.77 -19.57
N THR A 223 10.23 -5.07 -20.62
CA THR A 223 10.45 -3.62 -20.74
C THR A 223 9.75 -2.84 -19.62
N LEU A 224 8.50 -3.20 -19.30
CA LEU A 224 7.72 -2.55 -18.24
C LEU A 224 8.29 -2.87 -16.86
N LYS A 225 8.65 -4.12 -16.61
CA LYS A 225 9.32 -4.58 -15.39
C LYS A 225 10.64 -3.85 -15.20
N GLY A 226 11.47 -3.74 -16.24
CA GLY A 226 12.73 -3.00 -16.21
C GLY A 226 12.58 -1.51 -15.91
N VAL A 227 11.44 -0.88 -16.24
CA VAL A 227 11.15 0.49 -15.81
C VAL A 227 10.93 0.53 -14.30
N VAL A 228 10.14 -0.38 -13.73
CA VAL A 228 9.90 -0.47 -12.28
C VAL A 228 11.18 -0.80 -11.51
N GLU A 229 11.98 -1.73 -12.01
CA GLU A 229 13.27 -2.13 -11.42
C GLU A 229 14.22 -0.93 -11.25
N ARG A 230 14.31 -0.03 -12.24
CA ARG A 230 15.11 1.20 -12.11
C ARG A 230 14.67 2.13 -10.96
N TYR A 231 13.39 2.08 -10.57
CA TYR A 231 12.89 2.82 -9.42
C TYR A 231 13.10 2.04 -8.12
N LEU A 232 12.94 0.72 -8.15
CA LEU A 232 13.25 -0.17 -7.04
C LEU A 232 14.73 -0.09 -6.65
N ASP A 233 15.66 -0.06 -7.60
CA ASP A 233 17.11 0.03 -7.33
C ASP A 233 17.49 1.28 -6.52
N LYS A 234 16.70 2.35 -6.63
CA LYS A 234 16.86 3.61 -5.87
C LYS A 234 16.20 3.55 -4.49
N CYS A 235 15.34 2.56 -4.24
CA CYS A 235 14.65 2.37 -2.99
C CYS A 235 15.60 1.73 -1.97
N GLY A 236 15.95 2.48 -0.92
CA GLY A 236 16.84 1.98 0.13
C GLY A 236 16.36 0.70 0.83
N ARG A 237 15.03 0.46 0.84
CA ARG A 237 14.43 -0.74 1.45
C ARG A 237 14.69 -2.04 0.67
N GLN A 238 15.11 -1.96 -0.60
CA GLN A 238 15.52 -3.14 -1.37
C GLN A 238 16.85 -3.72 -0.89
N TRP A 239 17.73 -2.87 -0.36
CA TRP A 239 19.10 -3.23 -0.04
C TRP A 239 19.26 -3.45 1.47
N VAL A 240 19.79 -4.62 1.83
CA VAL A 240 20.22 -4.89 3.20
C VAL A 240 21.73 -4.97 3.21
N ALA A 241 22.37 -3.92 3.73
CA ALA A 241 23.81 -3.89 3.90
C ALA A 241 24.22 -4.82 5.05
N MET A 242 24.50 -6.09 4.73
CA MET A 242 24.84 -7.13 5.71
C MET A 242 26.05 -6.74 6.58
N ASP A 243 27.04 -6.05 6.00
CA ASP A 243 28.22 -5.57 6.75
C ASP A 243 27.84 -4.56 7.84
N SER A 244 26.84 -3.71 7.60
CA SER A 244 26.36 -2.76 8.61
C SER A 244 25.54 -3.44 9.71
N LEU A 245 24.86 -4.53 9.36
CA LEU A 245 23.98 -5.27 10.27
C LEU A 245 24.77 -6.21 11.18
N PHE A 246 25.81 -6.87 10.64
CA PHE A 246 26.66 -7.84 11.34
C PHE A 246 28.05 -7.29 11.71
N GLY A 247 28.41 -6.07 11.30
CA GLY A 247 29.72 -5.48 11.62
C GLY A 247 29.99 -5.29 13.11
N LYS A 248 28.94 -5.21 13.94
CA LYS A 248 29.05 -5.19 15.42
C LYS A 248 29.16 -6.58 16.05
N LEU A 249 28.96 -7.65 15.29
CA LEU A 249 29.04 -9.04 15.76
C LEU A 249 30.45 -9.64 15.67
N GLY A 250 31.45 -8.85 15.29
CA GLY A 250 32.86 -9.13 15.65
C GLY A 250 33.46 -10.40 15.06
N TYR A 251 32.97 -10.91 13.93
CA TYR A 251 33.72 -11.90 13.15
C TYR A 251 34.64 -11.15 12.18
N GLY A 252 35.77 -10.69 12.72
CA GLY A 252 36.91 -10.33 11.89
C GLY A 252 37.39 -11.58 11.15
N LEU A 253 37.49 -11.48 9.82
CA LEU A 253 38.40 -12.30 9.03
C LEU A 253 39.84 -11.85 9.27
#